data_AF-A0A819UHB7-F1
#
_entry.id   AF-A0A819UHB7-F1
#
_cell.length_a   1.000
_cell.length_b   1.000
_cell.length_c   1.000
_cell.angle_alpha   90.00
_cell.angle_beta   90.00
_cell.angle_gamma   90.00
#
_symmetry.space_group_name_H-M   'P 1'
#
loop_
_entity.id
_entity.type
_entity.pdbx_description
1 polymer ?
#
loop_
_entity_poly.entity_id
_entity_poly.type
_entity_poly.pdbx_seq_one_letter_code
_entity_poly.pdbx_strand_id
1 'polypeptide(L)'
;MQIQQDGFDFNQFLPFSNFEGISHREDHLVNCTVNSNSLLWNDLNSDQLLAADTILKSIAGFNSQKCFYLDGPGGSGKMFLYYALIQEVNLIGKKKLTVSWTGIAATL
;
A
#
# COMPACT_ATOMS: atom_id res chain seq x y z
N MET A 1 8.99 -12.89 -2.13
CA MET A 1 8.92 -11.40 -2.15
C MET A 1 9.44 -10.90 -0.81
N GLN A 2 10.21 -9.81 -0.76
CA GLN A 2 10.77 -9.31 0.49
C GLN A 2 10.33 -7.86 0.72
N ILE A 3 9.96 -7.53 1.95
CA ILE A 3 9.71 -6.15 2.36
C ILE A 3 10.96 -5.63 3.06
N GLN A 4 11.58 -4.61 2.47
CA GLN A 4 12.69 -3.89 3.09
C GLN A 4 12.16 -2.61 3.76
N GLN A 5 12.66 -2.30 4.95
CA GLN A 5 12.22 -1.16 5.77
C GLN A 5 13.37 -0.17 5.91
N ASP A 6 13.58 0.66 4.89
CA ASP A 6 14.59 1.73 4.93
C ASP A 6 13.94 3.11 4.83
N GLY A 7 14.54 4.10 5.50
CA GLY A 7 14.04 5.46 5.67
C GLY A 7 14.19 6.31 4.40
N PHE A 8 13.35 6.07 3.39
CA PHE A 8 13.23 6.96 2.24
C PHE A 8 12.44 8.21 2.61
N ASP A 9 13.00 9.38 2.32
CA ASP A 9 12.27 10.64 2.45
C ASP A 9 11.51 10.94 1.14
N PHE A 10 10.21 10.62 1.13
CA PHE A 10 9.32 10.88 -0.01
C PHE A 10 9.21 12.37 -0.37
N ASN A 11 9.56 13.28 0.54
CA ASN A 11 9.50 14.72 0.27
C ASN A 11 10.53 15.16 -0.77
N GLN A 12 11.55 14.33 -1.05
CA GLN A 12 12.53 14.62 -2.10
C GLN A 12 11.99 14.41 -3.53
N PHE A 13 10.88 13.66 -3.68
CA PHE A 13 10.33 13.28 -4.99
C PHE A 13 8.95 13.87 -5.28
N LEU A 14 8.27 14.41 -4.26
CA LEU A 14 6.98 15.07 -4.45
C LEU A 14 7.21 16.60 -4.58
N PRO A 15 6.86 17.24 -5.71
CA PRO A 15 6.95 18.70 -5.88
C PRO A 15 5.91 19.46 -5.03
N PHE A 16 5.17 18.76 -4.16
CA PHE A 16 4.08 19.31 -3.36
C PHE A 16 4.49 19.34 -1.89
N SER A 17 4.78 20.53 -1.38
CA SER A 17 5.16 20.83 0.01
C SER A 17 4.05 20.61 1.05
N ASN A 18 2.96 19.89 0.73
CA ASN A 18 1.76 19.81 1.57
C ASN A 18 1.23 18.38 1.75
N PHE A 19 2.05 17.46 2.26
CA PHE A 19 1.55 16.19 2.82
C PHE A 19 1.46 16.20 4.36
N GLU A 20 1.71 17.36 5.00
CA GLU A 20 1.59 17.54 6.46
C GLU A 20 0.12 17.52 6.96
N GLY A 21 -0.87 17.47 6.07
CA GLY A 21 -2.29 17.51 6.42
C GLY A 21 -2.98 16.18 6.76
N ILE A 22 -2.29 15.04 6.75
CA ILE A 22 -2.92 13.71 6.92
C ILE A 22 -2.85 13.20 8.36
N SER A 23 -2.29 13.98 9.29
CA SER A 23 -2.06 13.49 10.66
C SER A 23 -3.26 13.53 11.62
N HIS A 24 -4.40 14.13 11.28
CA HIS A 24 -5.50 14.23 12.26
C HIS A 24 -6.88 14.16 11.59
N ARG A 25 -7.28 12.95 11.21
CA ARG A 25 -8.69 12.58 11.34
C ARG A 25 -8.72 11.27 12.10
N GLU A 26 -9.38 11.30 13.25
CA GLU A 26 -9.69 10.10 14.00
C GLU A 26 -10.45 9.16 13.06
N ASP A 27 -9.74 8.17 12.52
CA ASP A 27 -10.32 7.12 11.72
C ASP A 27 -11.23 6.34 12.66
N HIS A 28 -12.52 6.65 12.59
CA HIS A 28 -13.56 5.81 13.16
C HIS A 28 -13.34 4.42 12.57
N LEU A 29 -12.72 3.55 13.38
CA LEU A 29 -12.29 2.21 12.99
C LEU A 29 -13.51 1.46 12.47
N VAL A 30 -13.70 1.48 11.15
CA VAL A 30 -14.51 0.46 10.51
C VAL A 30 -13.72 -0.80 10.80
N ASN A 31 -14.34 -1.67 11.59
CA ASN A 31 -13.82 -2.98 11.92
C ASN A 31 -13.88 -3.80 10.62
N CYS A 32 -12.97 -3.52 9.69
CA CYS A 32 -12.83 -4.24 8.45
C CYS A 32 -12.21 -5.58 8.83
N THR A 33 -13.03 -6.56 9.17
CA THR A 33 -12.62 -7.95 9.09
C THR A 33 -11.87 -8.12 7.77
N VAL A 34 -10.61 -8.53 7.85
CA VAL A 34 -9.71 -8.83 6.73
C VAL A 34 -10.21 -10.10 6.01
N ASN A 35 -11.49 -10.08 5.60
CA ASN A 35 -12.14 -10.97 4.66
C ASN A 35 -12.51 -10.11 3.46
N SER A 36 -11.48 -9.49 2.91
CA SER A 36 -11.54 -8.79 1.66
C SER A 36 -11.85 -9.79 0.55
N ASN A 37 -13.14 -9.98 0.28
CA ASN A 37 -13.67 -10.80 -0.82
C ASN A 37 -13.36 -10.18 -2.19
N SER A 38 -12.21 -9.53 -2.37
CA SER A 38 -11.77 -9.09 -3.69
C SER A 38 -11.10 -10.28 -4.38
N LEU A 39 -11.53 -10.54 -5.62
CA LEU A 39 -11.02 -11.66 -6.43
C LEU A 39 -9.48 -11.62 -6.53
N LEU A 40 -8.92 -10.40 -6.61
CA LEU A 40 -7.47 -10.18 -6.66
C LEU A 40 -6.76 -10.60 -5.36
N TRP A 41 -7.37 -10.43 -4.19
CA TRP A 41 -6.77 -10.85 -2.92
C TRP A 41 -6.67 -12.39 -2.83
N ASN A 42 -7.74 -13.08 -3.22
CA ASN A 42 -7.74 -14.54 -3.13
C ASN A 42 -6.71 -15.19 -4.08
N ASP A 43 -6.28 -14.48 -5.11
CA ASP A 43 -5.30 -14.93 -6.10
C ASP A 43 -3.84 -14.60 -5.72
N LEU A 44 -3.58 -13.92 -4.59
CA LEU A 44 -2.21 -13.61 -4.17
C LEU A 44 -1.50 -14.86 -3.62
N ASN A 45 -0.22 -15.03 -4.00
CA ASN A 45 0.61 -16.07 -3.42
C ASN A 45 0.97 -15.76 -1.96
N SER A 46 1.46 -16.76 -1.22
CA SER A 46 1.78 -16.63 0.21
C SER A 46 2.71 -15.46 0.54
N ASP A 47 3.73 -15.22 -0.30
CA ASP A 47 4.70 -14.14 -0.08
C ASP A 47 4.08 -12.76 -0.30
N GLN A 48 3.27 -12.64 -1.36
CA GLN A 48 2.53 -11.42 -1.67
C GLN A 48 1.47 -11.13 -0.60
N LEU A 49 0.83 -12.18 -0.08
CA LEU A 49 -0.16 -12.11 1.00
C LEU A 49 0.46 -11.61 2.30
N LEU A 50 1.60 -12.19 2.69
CA LEU A 50 2.34 -11.71 3.84
C LEU A 50 2.71 -10.22 3.68
N ALA A 51 3.12 -9.83 2.48
CA ALA A 51 3.52 -8.46 2.21
C ALA A 51 2.34 -7.47 2.28
N ALA A 52 1.22 -7.78 1.61
CA ALA A 52 0.05 -6.92 1.63
C ALA A 52 -0.62 -6.85 3.01
N ASP A 53 -0.69 -7.94 3.77
CA ASP A 53 -1.22 -7.94 5.13
C ASP A 53 -0.40 -7.02 6.05
N THR A 54 0.94 -7.04 5.92
CA THR A 54 1.84 -6.13 6.66
C THR A 54 1.54 -4.66 6.36
N ILE A 55 1.34 -4.33 5.08
CA ILE A 55 1.01 -2.96 4.64
C ILE A 55 -0.39 -2.55 5.13
N LEU A 56 -1.39 -3.41 5.00
CA LEU A 56 -2.76 -3.12 5.45
C LEU A 56 -2.84 -2.92 6.97
N LYS A 57 -2.12 -3.70 7.76
CA LYS A 57 -2.01 -3.50 9.22
C LYS A 57 -1.43 -2.14 9.58
N SER A 58 -0.43 -1.67 8.82
CA SER A 58 0.11 -0.32 8.97
C SER A 58 -0.92 0.77 8.63
N ILE A 59 -1.67 0.58 7.53
CA ILE A 59 -2.74 1.51 7.13
C ILE A 59 -3.84 1.59 8.20
N ALA A 60 -4.18 0.46 8.83
CA ALA A 60 -5.17 0.39 9.90
C ALA A 60 -4.68 0.94 11.27
N GLY A 61 -3.41 1.35 11.37
CA GLY A 61 -2.85 1.95 12.58
C GLY A 61 -2.27 0.95 13.58
N PHE A 62 -2.25 -0.34 13.26
CA PHE A 62 -1.65 -1.38 14.11
C PHE A 62 -0.12 -1.37 14.07
N ASN A 63 0.49 -0.65 13.13
CA ASN A 63 1.95 -0.50 13.03
C ASN A 63 2.36 0.98 12.90
N SER A 64 3.43 1.35 13.61
CA SER A 64 4.11 2.65 13.54
C SER A 64 4.86 2.88 12.23
N GLN A 65 5.37 1.83 11.56
CA GLN A 65 6.05 1.98 10.27
C GLN A 65 5.06 2.31 9.15
N LYS A 66 5.31 3.37 8.38
CA LYS A 66 4.46 3.81 7.26
C LYS A 66 5.11 3.69 5.87
N CYS A 67 6.40 3.36 5.81
CA CYS A 67 7.17 3.22 4.57
C CYS A 67 7.63 1.77 4.40
N PHE A 68 7.39 1.22 3.21
CA PHE A 68 7.73 -0.14 2.85
C PHE A 68 8.32 -0.18 1.45
N TYR A 69 9.41 -0.91 1.26
CA TYR A 69 9.93 -1.25 -0.05
C TYR A 69 9.52 -2.67 -0.40
N LEU A 70 8.91 -2.82 -1.56
CA LEU A 70 8.49 -4.12 -2.06
C LEU A 70 9.49 -4.58 -3.12
N ASP A 71 10.39 -5.49 -2.74
CA ASP A 71 11.36 -6.07 -3.67
C ASP A 71 11.01 -7.53 -4.04
N GLY A 72 11.31 -7.87 -5.28
CA GLY A 72 11.20 -9.24 -5.75
C GLY A 72 11.90 -9.41 -7.09
N PRO A 73 12.19 -10.65 -7.50
CA PRO A 73 12.74 -10.91 -8.82
C PRO A 73 11.76 -10.52 -9.96
N GLY A 74 12.29 -10.43 -11.19
CA GLY A 74 11.47 -10.25 -12.38
C GLY A 74 10.42 -11.36 -12.48
N GLY A 75 9.18 -11.01 -12.85
CA GLY A 75 8.08 -11.98 -12.97
C GLY A 75 7.35 -12.33 -11.67
N SER A 76 7.76 -11.83 -10.50
CA SER A 76 7.07 -12.12 -9.21
C SER A 76 5.73 -11.41 -8.99
N GLY A 77 5.09 -10.88 -10.04
CA GLY A 77 3.76 -10.28 -9.91
C GLY A 77 3.68 -9.03 -9.03
N LYS A 78 4.76 -8.23 -8.87
CA LYS A 78 4.75 -6.98 -8.08
C LYS A 78 3.62 -6.03 -8.49
N MET A 79 3.38 -5.90 -9.80
CA MET A 79 2.29 -5.08 -10.34
C MET A 79 0.91 -5.59 -9.91
N PHE A 80 0.72 -6.92 -9.92
CA PHE A 80 -0.51 -7.54 -9.46
C PHE A 80 -0.77 -7.26 -7.98
N LEU A 81 0.28 -7.33 -7.14
CA LEU A 81 0.19 -6.96 -5.73
C LEU A 81 -0.17 -5.47 -5.53
N TYR A 82 0.40 -4.56 -6.33
CA TYR A 82 0.03 -3.14 -6.26
C TYR A 82 -1.45 -2.93 -6.60
N TYR A 83 -1.97 -3.60 -7.63
CA TYR A 83 -3.40 -3.54 -7.97
C TYR A 83 -4.28 -4.05 -6.84
N ALA A 84 -3.93 -5.19 -6.23
CA ALA A 84 -4.67 -5.74 -5.09
C ALA A 84 -4.71 -4.73 -3.92
N LEU A 85 -3.56 -4.17 -3.54
CA LEU A 85 -3.48 -3.15 -2.48
C LEU A 85 -4.30 -1.90 -2.79
N ILE A 86 -4.23 -1.41 -4.03
CA ILE A 86 -5.00 -0.27 -4.54
C ILE A 86 -6.50 -0.54 -4.42
N GLN A 87 -6.95 -1.75 -4.75
CA GLN A 87 -8.35 -2.13 -4.61
C GLN A 87 -8.76 -2.19 -3.14
N GLU A 88 -7.95 -2.79 -2.28
CA GLU A 88 -8.25 -2.87 -0.84
C GLU A 88 -8.34 -1.50 -0.18
N VAL A 89 -7.41 -0.60 -0.49
CA VAL A 89 -7.45 0.77 0.03
C VAL A 89 -8.71 1.51 -0.43
N ASN A 90 -9.18 1.26 -1.66
CA ASN A 90 -10.46 1.79 -2.14
C ASN A 90 -11.65 1.20 -1.36
N LEU A 91 -11.64 -0.11 -1.08
CA LEU A 91 -12.70 -0.78 -0.32
C LEU A 91 -12.78 -0.26 1.13
N ILE A 92 -11.63 0.02 1.74
CA ILE A 92 -11.54 0.62 3.09
C ILE A 92 -11.95 2.10 3.07
N GLY A 93 -12.03 2.73 1.89
CA GLY A 93 -12.44 4.12 1.73
C GLY A 93 -11.34 5.14 2.11
N LYS A 94 -10.07 4.71 2.20
CA LYS A 94 -8.96 5.62 2.44
C LYS A 94 -8.48 6.26 1.13
N LYS A 95 -7.99 7.49 1.23
CA LYS A 95 -7.39 8.19 0.09
C LYS A 95 -6.00 7.61 -0.21
N LYS A 96 -5.69 7.45 -1.50
CA LYS A 96 -4.37 7.00 -1.97
C LYS A 96 -3.85 7.90 -3.08
N LEU A 97 -2.54 7.92 -3.23
CA LEU A 97 -1.85 8.60 -4.33
C LEU A 97 -0.88 7.61 -4.96
N THR A 98 -1.16 7.17 -6.20
CA THR A 98 -0.25 6.34 -6.97
C THR A 98 0.76 7.23 -7.68
N VAL A 99 2.05 6.98 -7.49
CA VAL A 99 3.14 7.72 -8.16
C VAL A 99 4.06 6.76 -8.88
N SER A 100 4.55 7.16 -10.05
CA SER A 100 5.56 6.41 -10.80
C SER A 100 6.50 7.39 -11.51
N TRP A 101 7.78 7.02 -11.61
CA TRP A 101 8.79 7.76 -12.35
C TRP A 101 8.53 7.74 -13.87
N THR A 102 7.83 6.72 -14.37
CA THR A 102 7.41 6.60 -15.78
C THR A 102 5.88 6.67 -15.88
N GLY A 103 5.36 7.45 -16.82
CA GLY A 103 3.94 7.85 -16.86
C GLY A 103 2.94 6.70 -16.94
N ILE A 104 3.33 5.53 -17.46
CA ILE A 104 2.42 4.38 -17.64
C ILE A 104 2.07 3.72 -16.29
N ALA A 105 3.03 3.62 -15.37
CA ALA A 105 2.78 3.01 -14.07
C ALA A 105 2.10 3.98 -13.07
N ALA A 106 1.97 5.27 -13.40
CA ALA A 106 1.23 6.24 -12.59
C ALA A 106 -0.29 6.15 -12.80
N THR A 107 -0.75 5.50 -13.88
CA THR A 107 -2.18 5.32 -14.20
C THR A 107 -2.82 4.15 -13.45
N LEU A 108 -2.06 3.47 -12.58
CA LEU A 108 -2.54 2.34 -11.76
C LEU A 108 -3.52 2.76 -10.64
#